data_AF-A0A6C0J094-F1
#
_entry.id   AF-A0A6C0J094-F1
#
_cell.length_a   1.000
_cell.length_b   1.000
_cell.length_c   1.000
_cell.angle_alpha   90.00
_cell.angle_beta   90.00
_cell.angle_gamma   90.00
#
_symmetry.space_group_name_H-M   'P 1'
#
loop_
_entity.id
_entity.type
_entity.pdbx_description
1 polymer ?
#
loop_
_entity_poly.entity_id
_entity_poly.type
_entity_poly.pdbx_seq_one_letter_code
_entity_poly.pdbx_strand_id
1 'polypeptide(L)'
;MSSKFDLTKYLEKIDDIIKNILKKSVKNKLTYDILDTKKTIKYKIISLKEKQRLMKIGLIWQEVLGNYDKYEDLGIGHETGLDIISRSKKIIIELKNRTNTDNASSKKANLDKLAKFKKLHPEYTCIYGNINDTTELKTDMGNIKDIIHDGVEIKHYIGMALIRMILEENTDLIINFMKECIDKYLD
;
A
#
# COMPACT_ATOMS: atom_id res chain seq x y z
N MET A 1 -26.09 4.57 -14.90
CA MET A 1 -25.08 4.15 -15.89
C MET A 1 -23.72 4.26 -15.22
N SER A 2 -23.03 3.15 -14.96
CA SER A 2 -21.63 3.19 -14.49
C SER A 2 -20.78 3.72 -15.64
N SER A 3 -20.02 4.79 -15.45
CA SER A 3 -19.05 5.22 -16.46
C SER A 3 -18.07 4.06 -16.70
N LYS A 4 -17.83 3.72 -17.97
CA LYS A 4 -16.81 2.74 -18.35
C LYS A 4 -15.44 3.23 -17.85
N PHE A 5 -14.64 2.35 -17.28
CA PHE A 5 -13.26 2.65 -16.89
C PHE A 5 -12.47 3.15 -18.11
N ASP A 6 -11.72 4.23 -17.91
CA ASP A 6 -10.91 4.89 -18.94
C ASP A 6 -9.47 4.91 -18.45
N LEU A 7 -8.67 4.00 -19.01
CA LEU A 7 -7.28 3.80 -18.60
C LEU A 7 -6.45 5.07 -18.81
N THR A 8 -6.69 5.83 -19.88
CA THR A 8 -5.93 7.06 -20.17
C THR A 8 -6.16 8.09 -19.08
N LYS A 9 -7.43 8.35 -18.72
CA LYS A 9 -7.76 9.29 -17.64
C LYS A 9 -7.24 8.82 -16.29
N TYR A 10 -7.24 7.51 -16.06
CA TYR A 10 -6.65 6.94 -14.85
C TYR A 10 -5.14 7.23 -14.79
N LEU A 11 -4.39 6.99 -15.86
CA LEU A 11 -2.95 7.25 -15.90
C LEU A 11 -2.61 8.74 -15.73
N GLU A 12 -3.39 9.64 -16.33
CA GLU A 12 -3.26 11.10 -16.11
C GLU A 12 -3.42 11.45 -14.63
N LYS A 13 -4.45 10.89 -13.98
CA LYS A 13 -4.68 11.07 -12.54
C LYS A 13 -3.51 10.53 -11.71
N ILE A 14 -2.98 9.36 -12.05
CA ILE A 14 -1.85 8.75 -11.34
C ILE A 14 -0.56 9.57 -11.49
N ASP A 15 -0.27 10.16 -12.66
CA ASP A 15 0.90 11.05 -12.83
C ASP A 15 0.82 12.25 -11.87
N ASP A 16 -0.34 12.92 -11.82
CA ASP A 16 -0.55 14.06 -10.92
C ASP A 16 -0.44 13.66 -9.44
N ILE A 17 -0.99 12.51 -9.06
CA ILE A 17 -0.88 11.97 -7.69
C ILE A 17 0.59 11.72 -7.33
N ILE A 18 1.32 10.98 -8.17
CA ILE A 18 2.73 10.63 -7.92
C ILE A 18 3.57 11.90 -7.81
N LYS A 19 3.42 12.84 -8.74
CA LYS A 19 4.06 14.15 -8.73
C LYS A 19 3.80 14.88 -7.41
N ASN A 20 2.56 14.95 -6.97
CA ASN A 20 2.18 15.67 -5.75
C ASN A 20 2.75 15.00 -4.50
N ILE A 21 2.75 13.66 -4.43
CA ILE A 21 3.34 12.92 -3.30
C ILE A 21 4.85 13.12 -3.24
N LEU A 22 5.54 13.02 -4.38
CA LEU A 22 6.99 13.16 -4.43
C LEU A 22 7.45 14.58 -4.11
N LYS A 23 6.71 15.61 -4.53
CA LYS A 23 7.02 17.03 -4.23
C LYS A 23 6.72 17.46 -2.79
N LYS A 24 5.96 16.68 -2.00
CA LYS A 24 5.71 17.03 -0.59
C LYS A 24 7.02 17.16 0.18
N SER A 25 7.17 18.27 0.90
CA SER A 25 8.34 18.54 1.73
C SER A 25 8.46 17.51 2.85
N VAL A 26 9.70 17.18 3.19
CA VAL A 26 10.02 16.24 4.25
C VAL A 26 10.61 16.96 5.46
N LYS A 27 10.27 16.50 6.66
CA LYS A 27 10.78 17.08 7.90
C LYS A 27 12.20 16.57 8.16
N ASN A 28 13.18 17.45 8.25
CA ASN A 28 14.56 17.11 8.60
C ASN A 28 14.80 17.16 10.12
N LYS A 29 13.88 16.59 10.91
CA LYS A 29 14.01 16.57 12.38
C LYS A 29 14.60 15.23 12.84
N LEU A 30 15.82 15.27 13.35
CA LEU A 30 16.47 14.12 13.97
C LEU A 30 16.07 14.01 15.44
N THR A 31 16.04 12.79 15.96
CA THR A 31 16.01 12.54 17.40
C THR A 31 17.43 12.60 17.95
N TYR A 32 17.60 13.40 19.00
CA TYR A 32 18.85 13.46 19.76
C TYR A 32 19.03 12.16 20.55
N ASP A 33 20.24 11.60 20.47
CA ASP A 33 20.68 10.51 21.33
C ASP A 33 21.98 10.92 22.02
N ILE A 34 22.13 10.58 23.31
CA ILE A 34 23.32 10.94 24.09
C ILE A 34 24.61 10.32 23.53
N LEU A 35 24.49 9.22 22.80
CA LEU A 35 25.62 8.53 22.16
C LEU A 35 25.86 9.02 20.72
N ASP A 36 25.21 10.10 20.28
CA ASP A 36 25.39 10.62 18.94
C ASP A 36 26.81 11.15 18.72
N THR A 37 27.46 10.61 17.70
CA THR A 37 28.69 11.12 17.12
C THR A 37 28.38 11.81 15.79
N LYS A 38 29.33 12.58 15.26
CA LYS A 38 29.23 13.13 13.89
C LYS A 38 28.93 12.04 12.85
N LYS A 39 29.47 10.82 13.03
CA LYS A 39 29.26 9.68 12.13
C LYS A 39 27.84 9.13 12.23
N THR A 40 27.31 8.94 13.44
CA THR A 40 25.94 8.40 13.63
C THR A 40 24.89 9.40 13.16
N ILE A 41 25.10 10.71 13.36
CA ILE A 41 24.22 11.76 12.83
C ILE A 41 24.11 11.67 11.30
N LYS A 42 25.23 11.47 10.58
CA LYS A 42 25.22 11.29 9.12
C LYS A 42 24.37 10.09 8.70
N TYR A 43 24.50 8.96 9.39
CA TYR A 43 23.67 7.78 9.11
C TYR A 43 22.20 7.98 9.46
N LYS A 44 21.89 8.68 10.55
CA LYS A 44 20.51 9.05 10.92
C LYS A 44 19.83 9.87 9.82
N ILE A 45 20.55 10.81 9.20
CA ILE A 45 20.01 11.60 8.07
C ILE A 45 19.69 10.70 6.88
N ILE A 46 20.59 9.79 6.51
CA ILE A 46 20.37 8.86 5.39
C ILE A 46 19.16 7.95 5.69
N SER A 47 19.11 7.36 6.89
CA SER A 47 18.02 6.50 7.32
C SER A 47 16.67 7.24 7.36
N LEU A 48 16.66 8.49 7.82
CA LEU A 48 15.46 9.33 7.82
C LEU A 48 14.95 9.58 6.41
N LYS A 49 15.83 9.92 5.47
CA LYS A 49 15.47 10.13 4.06
C LYS A 49 14.91 8.86 3.43
N GLU A 50 15.52 7.70 3.69
CA GLU A 50 15.03 6.42 3.18
C GLU A 50 13.66 6.05 3.76
N LYS A 51 13.47 6.24 5.07
CA LYS A 51 12.15 6.04 5.70
C LYS A 51 11.09 6.94 5.07
N GLN A 52 11.41 8.21 4.81
CA GLN A 52 10.50 9.16 4.17
C GLN A 52 10.16 8.76 2.73
N ARG A 53 11.15 8.29 1.97
CA ARG A 53 10.94 7.73 0.63
C ARG A 53 10.00 6.54 0.68
N LEU A 54 10.23 5.58 1.57
CA LEU A 54 9.38 4.39 1.73
C LEU A 54 7.94 4.73 2.13
N MET A 55 7.73 5.76 2.98
CA MET A 55 6.39 6.24 3.30
C MET A 55 5.68 6.83 2.07
N LYS A 56 6.39 7.61 1.25
CA LYS A 56 5.85 8.14 -0.02
C LYS A 56 5.48 7.01 -0.98
N ILE A 57 6.33 5.99 -1.13
CA ILE A 57 6.05 4.81 -1.96
C ILE A 57 4.82 4.05 -1.47
N GLY A 58 4.67 3.87 -0.15
CA GLY A 58 3.47 3.25 0.41
C GLY A 58 2.19 4.00 0.07
N LEU A 59 2.21 5.34 0.18
CA LEU A 59 1.08 6.19 -0.20
C LEU A 59 0.78 6.13 -1.70
N ILE A 60 1.81 6.11 -2.55
CA ILE A 60 1.65 5.94 -4.00
C ILE A 60 0.92 4.62 -4.30
N TRP A 61 1.31 3.51 -3.67
CA TRP A 61 0.64 2.23 -3.87
C TRP A 61 -0.82 2.24 -3.45
N GLN A 62 -1.13 2.83 -2.29
CA GLN A 62 -2.51 2.95 -1.83
C GLN A 62 -3.36 3.74 -2.82
N GLU A 63 -2.88 4.90 -3.25
CA GLU A 63 -3.60 5.76 -4.20
C GLU A 63 -3.74 5.11 -5.58
N VAL A 64 -2.71 4.43 -6.10
CA VAL A 64 -2.79 3.70 -7.37
C VAL A 64 -3.85 2.61 -7.29
N LEU A 65 -3.74 1.71 -6.31
CA LEU A 65 -4.63 0.57 -6.20
C LEU A 65 -6.06 0.99 -5.82
N GLY A 66 -6.20 2.00 -4.96
CA GLY A 66 -7.47 2.53 -4.50
C GLY A 66 -8.19 3.42 -5.52
N ASN A 67 -7.53 3.86 -6.60
CA ASN A 67 -8.18 4.61 -7.68
C ASN A 67 -8.37 3.81 -8.96
N TYR A 68 -8.05 2.51 -8.96
CA TYR A 68 -8.23 1.62 -10.11
C TYR A 68 -9.68 1.13 -10.25
N ASP A 69 -10.06 0.58 -11.40
CA ASP A 69 -11.45 0.22 -11.75
C ASP A 69 -12.24 -0.44 -10.61
N LYS A 70 -13.30 0.26 -10.16
CA LYS A 70 -14.22 -0.13 -9.06
C LYS A 70 -13.57 -0.29 -7.69
N TYR A 71 -12.35 0.19 -7.49
CA TYR A 71 -11.74 0.36 -6.18
C TYR A 71 -11.88 1.81 -5.72
N GLU A 72 -11.83 2.00 -4.40
CA GLU A 72 -11.90 3.28 -3.73
C GLU A 72 -10.83 3.31 -2.63
N ASP A 73 -9.98 4.34 -2.65
CA ASP A 73 -9.08 4.66 -1.55
C ASP A 73 -9.90 5.29 -0.42
N LEU A 74 -9.88 4.65 0.74
CA LEU A 74 -10.60 5.11 1.92
C LEU A 74 -9.86 6.25 2.63
N GLY A 75 -8.56 6.42 2.36
CA GLY A 75 -7.73 7.44 2.94
C GLY A 75 -7.57 7.33 4.47
N ILE A 76 -6.91 8.34 5.04
CA ILE A 76 -6.65 8.38 6.48
C ILE A 76 -7.91 8.83 7.24
N GLY A 77 -8.29 8.08 8.26
CA GLY A 77 -9.38 8.45 9.18
C GLY A 77 -10.76 7.94 8.78
N HIS A 78 -10.86 7.12 7.73
CA HIS A 78 -12.10 6.40 7.43
C HIS A 78 -12.56 5.56 8.62
N GLU A 79 -13.87 5.43 8.82
CA GLU A 79 -14.48 4.78 9.99
C GLU A 79 -14.06 3.31 10.18
N THR A 80 -13.72 2.63 9.09
CA THR A 80 -13.22 1.25 9.12
C THR A 80 -11.77 1.16 9.57
N GLY A 81 -11.00 2.24 9.39
CA GLY A 81 -9.54 2.27 9.59
C GLY A 81 -8.75 1.36 8.64
N LEU A 82 -9.36 0.97 7.50
CA LEU A 82 -8.79 0.15 6.42
C LEU A 82 -8.50 1.02 5.19
N ASP A 83 -7.69 0.54 4.25
CA ASP A 83 -7.10 1.39 3.21
C ASP A 83 -7.89 1.42 1.90
N ILE A 84 -8.37 0.28 1.40
CA ILE A 84 -8.99 0.19 0.06
C ILE A 84 -10.26 -0.66 0.12
N ILE A 85 -11.31 -0.27 -0.60
CA ILE A 85 -12.54 -1.05 -0.77
C ILE A 85 -12.94 -1.18 -2.24
N SER A 86 -13.54 -2.31 -2.60
CA SER A 86 -14.35 -2.44 -3.81
C SER A 86 -15.73 -2.98 -3.44
N ARG A 87 -16.75 -2.13 -3.54
CA ARG A 87 -18.13 -2.50 -3.19
C ARG A 87 -18.77 -3.44 -4.21
N SER A 88 -18.37 -3.33 -5.48
CA SER A 88 -18.88 -4.19 -6.55
C SER A 88 -18.22 -5.58 -6.51
N LYS A 89 -16.91 -5.64 -6.24
CA LYS A 89 -16.17 -6.90 -6.08
C LYS A 89 -16.32 -7.51 -4.69
N LYS A 90 -16.91 -6.77 -3.73
CA LYS A 90 -17.05 -7.16 -2.31
C LYS A 90 -15.68 -7.49 -1.69
N ILE A 91 -14.73 -6.57 -1.84
CA ILE A 91 -13.36 -6.70 -1.33
C ILE A 91 -13.06 -5.52 -0.41
N ILE A 92 -12.37 -5.77 0.70
CA ILE A 92 -11.76 -4.72 1.52
C ILE A 92 -10.33 -5.11 1.89
N ILE A 93 -9.42 -4.13 1.90
CA ILE A 93 -7.98 -4.37 1.97
C ILE A 93 -7.36 -3.44 3.03
N GLU A 94 -6.57 -4.01 3.93
CA GLU A 94 -5.52 -3.28 4.64
C GLU A 94 -4.21 -3.50 3.86
N LEU A 95 -3.56 -2.42 3.45
CA LEU A 95 -2.37 -2.43 2.63
C LEU A 95 -1.11 -2.16 3.46
N LYS A 96 -0.05 -2.89 3.17
CA LYS A 96 1.28 -2.71 3.76
C LYS A 96 2.34 -2.80 2.69
N ASN A 97 3.35 -1.94 2.77
CA ASN A 97 4.40 -1.89 1.75
C ASN A 97 5.28 -3.16 1.75
N ARG A 98 5.61 -3.72 2.92
CA ARG A 98 6.42 -4.95 3.05
C ARG A 98 5.89 -5.91 4.11
N THR A 99 6.19 -7.19 3.96
CA THR A 99 5.82 -8.27 4.91
C THR A 99 6.36 -8.07 6.32
N ASN A 100 7.45 -7.33 6.49
CA ASN A 100 8.07 -7.02 7.79
C ASN A 100 7.77 -5.60 8.31
N THR A 101 6.81 -4.90 7.71
CA THR A 101 6.47 -3.51 8.11
C THR A 101 5.83 -3.46 9.49
N ASP A 102 5.00 -4.45 9.81
CA ASP A 102 4.28 -4.51 11.07
C ASP A 102 5.06 -5.32 12.11
N ASN A 103 5.20 -4.74 13.31
CA ASN A 103 5.46 -5.55 14.49
C ASN A 103 4.21 -6.37 14.86
N ALA A 104 4.35 -7.35 15.75
CA ALA A 104 3.26 -8.26 16.10
C ALA A 104 1.98 -7.54 16.57
N SER A 105 2.12 -6.47 17.36
CA SER A 105 0.97 -5.69 17.84
C SER A 105 0.25 -4.93 16.73
N SER A 106 0.99 -4.31 15.80
CA SER A 106 0.41 -3.59 14.65
C SER A 106 -0.32 -4.55 13.73
N LYS A 107 0.27 -5.71 13.44
CA LYS A 107 -0.38 -6.74 12.62
C LYS A 107 -1.68 -7.21 13.27
N LYS A 108 -1.67 -7.50 14.58
CA LYS A 108 -2.87 -7.90 15.31
C LYS A 108 -3.96 -6.83 15.21
N ALA A 109 -3.63 -5.56 15.44
CA ALA A 109 -4.61 -4.47 15.36
C ALA A 109 -5.24 -4.36 13.96
N ASN A 110 -4.44 -4.55 12.90
CA ASN A 110 -4.93 -4.53 11.53
C ASN A 110 -5.84 -5.74 11.22
N LEU A 111 -5.49 -6.92 11.69
CA LEU A 111 -6.34 -8.11 11.58
C LEU A 111 -7.63 -7.97 12.41
N ASP A 112 -7.59 -7.33 13.58
CA ASP A 112 -8.78 -7.04 14.39
C ASP A 112 -9.77 -6.15 13.62
N LYS A 113 -9.28 -5.13 12.89
CA LYS A 113 -10.15 -4.29 12.02
C LYS A 113 -10.79 -5.09 10.90
N LEU A 114 -10.00 -5.90 10.19
CA LEU A 114 -10.50 -6.76 9.09
C LEU A 114 -11.53 -7.77 9.61
N ALA A 115 -11.27 -8.40 10.75
CA ALA A 115 -12.20 -9.35 11.36
C ALA A 115 -13.50 -8.68 11.81
N LYS A 116 -13.42 -7.49 12.43
CA LYS A 116 -14.59 -6.68 12.77
C LYS A 116 -15.43 -6.37 11.53
N PHE A 117 -14.79 -5.96 10.43
CA PHE A 117 -15.49 -5.68 9.17
C PHE A 117 -16.16 -6.94 8.61
N LYS A 118 -15.45 -8.07 8.55
CA LYS A 118 -15.96 -9.36 8.04
C LYS A 118 -17.18 -9.86 8.82
N LYS A 119 -17.20 -9.69 10.15
CA LYS A 119 -18.35 -10.07 10.98
C LYS A 119 -19.60 -9.25 10.68
N LEU A 120 -19.43 -7.97 10.34
CA LEU A 120 -20.53 -7.08 9.95
C LEU A 120 -20.95 -7.23 8.48
N HIS A 121 -20.02 -7.64 7.62
CA HIS A 121 -20.21 -7.81 6.19
C HIS A 121 -19.69 -9.17 5.72
N PRO A 122 -20.40 -10.27 6.03
CA PRO A 122 -19.93 -11.64 5.77
C PRO A 122 -19.69 -11.93 4.29
N GLU A 123 -20.30 -11.17 3.37
CA GLU A 123 -20.12 -11.33 1.94
C GLU A 123 -18.79 -10.77 1.40
N TYR A 124 -18.10 -9.93 2.18
CA TYR A 124 -16.85 -9.32 1.73
C TYR A 124 -15.64 -10.24 1.90
N THR A 125 -14.77 -10.30 0.91
CA THR A 125 -13.42 -10.84 1.06
C THR A 125 -12.55 -9.79 1.75
N CYS A 126 -12.09 -10.11 2.96
CA CYS A 126 -11.17 -9.27 3.72
C CYS A 126 -9.73 -9.68 3.43
N ILE A 127 -8.91 -8.72 3.01
CA ILE A 127 -7.54 -8.96 2.54
C ILE A 127 -6.56 -8.17 3.41
N TYR A 128 -5.58 -8.87 3.96
CA TYR A 128 -4.34 -8.28 4.45
C TYR A 128 -3.32 -8.31 3.30
N GLY A 129 -2.99 -7.17 2.73
CA GLY A 129 -2.21 -7.04 1.50
C GLY A 129 -0.77 -6.58 1.76
N ASN A 130 0.22 -7.28 1.20
CA ASN A 130 1.61 -6.83 1.18
C ASN A 130 2.09 -6.61 -0.26
N ILE A 131 2.56 -5.40 -0.58
CA ILE A 131 3.11 -5.10 -1.92
C ILE A 131 4.40 -5.87 -2.18
N ASN A 132 5.33 -5.88 -1.25
CA ASN A 132 6.64 -6.53 -1.42
C ASN A 132 6.86 -7.62 -0.36
N ASP A 133 7.48 -8.72 -0.79
CA ASP A 133 8.02 -9.74 0.12
C ASP A 133 9.52 -9.47 0.42
N THR A 134 10.19 -10.41 1.08
CA THR A 134 11.60 -10.29 1.50
C THR A 134 12.58 -10.21 0.34
N THR A 135 12.20 -10.71 -0.84
CA THR A 135 13.04 -10.72 -2.04
C THR A 135 12.23 -10.37 -3.28
N GLU A 136 12.90 -9.89 -4.32
CA GLU A 136 12.30 -9.65 -5.65
C GLU A 136 11.63 -10.92 -6.19
N LEU A 137 12.36 -12.04 -6.23
CA LEU A 137 11.82 -13.33 -6.70
C LEU A 137 10.51 -13.73 -6.01
N LYS A 138 10.41 -13.57 -4.68
CA LYS A 138 9.18 -13.90 -3.94
C LYS A 138 8.06 -12.88 -4.20
N THR A 139 8.43 -11.61 -4.38
CA THR A 139 7.49 -10.56 -4.76
C THR A 139 6.89 -10.87 -6.13
N ASP A 140 7.71 -11.29 -7.09
CA ASP A 140 7.30 -11.60 -8.45
C ASP A 140 6.48 -12.88 -8.54
N MET A 141 6.87 -13.94 -7.82
CA MET A 141 6.08 -15.16 -7.71
C MET A 141 4.71 -14.87 -7.08
N GLY A 142 4.68 -13.97 -6.10
CA GLY A 142 3.50 -13.69 -5.30
C GLY A 142 3.12 -14.86 -4.39
N ASN A 143 2.22 -14.60 -3.44
CA ASN A 143 1.72 -15.63 -2.54
C ASN A 143 0.32 -15.29 -2.05
N ILE A 144 -0.50 -16.33 -1.84
CA ILE A 144 -1.83 -16.21 -1.24
C ILE A 144 -1.92 -17.24 -0.12
N LYS A 145 -2.33 -16.79 1.07
CA LYS A 145 -2.53 -17.64 2.25
C LYS A 145 -3.81 -17.27 2.96
N ASP A 146 -4.30 -18.19 3.76
CA ASP A 146 -5.46 -17.94 4.63
C ASP A 146 -4.98 -17.69 6.06
N ILE A 147 -5.57 -16.70 6.71
CA ILE A 147 -5.37 -16.37 8.12
C ILE A 147 -6.70 -16.51 8.80
N ILE A 148 -6.79 -17.41 9.78
CA ILE A 148 -7.92 -17.45 10.70
C ILE A 148 -7.61 -16.49 11.85
N HIS A 149 -8.45 -15.47 12.01
CA HIS A 149 -8.31 -14.47 13.07
C HIS A 149 -9.67 -14.13 13.64
N ASP A 150 -9.80 -14.19 14.97
CA ASP A 150 -11.06 -13.88 15.69
C ASP A 150 -12.30 -14.61 15.10
N GLY A 151 -12.10 -15.88 14.74
CA GLY A 151 -13.14 -16.77 14.23
C GLY A 151 -13.54 -16.56 12.76
N VAL A 152 -12.86 -15.67 12.02
CA VAL A 152 -13.14 -15.44 10.59
C VAL A 152 -11.90 -15.66 9.73
N GLU A 153 -12.13 -15.98 8.46
CA GLU A 153 -11.08 -16.11 7.46
C GLU A 153 -10.75 -14.75 6.82
N ILE A 154 -9.46 -14.42 6.80
CA ILE A 154 -8.86 -13.27 6.12
C ILE A 154 -7.85 -13.79 5.12
N LYS A 155 -7.90 -13.31 3.87
CA LYS A 155 -6.89 -13.66 2.87
C LYS A 155 -5.64 -12.81 3.05
N HIS A 156 -4.46 -13.41 2.91
CA HIS A 156 -3.17 -12.72 2.89
C HIS A 156 -2.59 -12.79 1.48
N TYR A 157 -2.67 -11.67 0.76
CA TYR A 157 -2.12 -11.53 -0.58
C TYR A 157 -0.77 -10.81 -0.52
N ILE A 158 0.24 -11.35 -1.19
CA ILE A 158 1.61 -10.82 -1.20
C ILE A 158 2.11 -10.69 -2.63
N GLY A 159 2.83 -9.60 -2.92
CA GLY A 159 3.54 -9.44 -4.18
C GLY A 159 2.62 -9.26 -5.37
N MET A 160 3.06 -9.78 -6.51
CA MET A 160 2.32 -9.73 -7.77
C MET A 160 0.96 -10.45 -7.70
N ALA A 161 0.74 -11.35 -6.75
CA ALA A 161 -0.58 -11.94 -6.53
C ALA A 161 -1.61 -10.88 -6.11
N LEU A 162 -1.23 -9.94 -5.23
CA LEU A 162 -2.06 -8.80 -4.84
C LEU A 162 -2.27 -7.84 -6.01
N ILE A 163 -1.16 -7.45 -6.65
CA ILE A 163 -1.17 -6.40 -7.67
C ILE A 163 -1.99 -6.85 -8.88
N ARG A 164 -1.80 -8.08 -9.36
CA ARG A 164 -2.57 -8.65 -10.48
C ARG A 164 -4.05 -8.86 -10.15
N MET A 165 -4.39 -9.11 -8.89
CA MET A 165 -5.80 -9.23 -8.48
C MET A 165 -6.54 -7.89 -8.61
N ILE A 166 -5.85 -6.78 -8.36
CA ILE A 166 -6.43 -5.44 -8.45
C ILE A 166 -6.36 -4.90 -9.88
N LEU A 167 -5.15 -4.87 -10.46
CA LEU A 167 -4.86 -4.20 -11.73
C LEU A 167 -5.10 -5.06 -12.97
N GLU A 168 -5.40 -6.35 -12.79
CA GLU A 168 -5.79 -7.29 -13.84
C GLU A 168 -4.81 -7.25 -15.04
N GLU A 169 -5.30 -7.16 -16.27
CA GLU A 169 -4.50 -7.12 -17.49
C GLU A 169 -3.61 -5.88 -17.63
N ASN A 170 -3.90 -4.80 -16.90
CA ASN A 170 -3.16 -3.54 -16.98
C ASN A 170 -1.95 -3.48 -16.03
N THR A 171 -1.69 -4.55 -15.28
CA THR A 171 -0.66 -4.61 -14.24
C THR A 171 0.70 -4.12 -14.72
N ASP A 172 1.25 -4.71 -15.78
CA ASP A 172 2.63 -4.41 -16.21
C ASP A 172 2.74 -2.99 -16.78
N LEU A 173 1.72 -2.55 -17.51
CA LEU A 173 1.63 -1.18 -18.05
C LEU A 173 1.64 -0.15 -16.93
N ILE A 174 0.78 -0.32 -15.92
CA ILE A 174 0.66 0.61 -14.80
C ILE A 174 1.95 0.62 -13.98
N ILE A 175 2.54 -0.54 -13.70
CA ILE A 175 3.82 -0.62 -12.97
C ILE A 175 4.93 0.14 -13.73
N ASN A 176 5.04 -0.06 -15.04
CA ASN A 176 6.05 0.63 -15.84
C ASN A 176 5.81 2.14 -15.87
N PHE A 177 4.56 2.56 -16.05
CA PHE A 177 4.18 3.97 -15.97
C PHE A 177 4.53 4.59 -14.61
N MET A 178 4.26 3.89 -13.51
CA MET A 178 4.63 4.35 -12.17
C MET A 178 6.14 4.53 -12.02
N LYS A 179 6.95 3.60 -12.56
CA LYS A 179 8.41 3.70 -12.55
C LYS A 179 8.88 4.95 -13.32
N GLU A 180 8.33 5.17 -14.51
CA GLU A 180 8.63 6.37 -15.32
C GLU A 180 8.25 7.67 -14.58
N CYS A 181 7.08 7.73 -13.94
CA CYS A 181 6.70 8.89 -13.13
C CYS A 181 7.64 9.10 -11.93
N ILE A 182 8.06 8.01 -11.27
CA ILE A 182 9.03 8.10 -10.18
C ILE A 182 10.35 8.66 -10.68
N ASP A 183 10.92 8.10 -11.76
CA ASP A 183 12.19 8.57 -12.32
C ASP A 183 12.11 10.04 -12.81
N LYS A 184 10.94 10.45 -13.32
CA LYS A 184 10.68 11.83 -13.78
C LYS A 184 10.64 12.86 -12.65
N TYR A 185 10.20 12.48 -11.44
CA TYR A 185 9.91 13.42 -10.36
C TYR A 185 10.78 13.23 -9.11
N LEU A 186 11.57 12.17 -9.04
CA LEU A 186 12.48 11.89 -7.95
C LEU A 186 13.84 12.54 -8.25
N ASP A 187 14.10 13.68 -7.59
CA ASP A 187 15.40 14.37 -7.59
C ASP A 187 16.46 13.64 -6.74
#